data_AF-A0A953TF73-F1
#
_entry.id   AF-A0A953TF73-F1
#
_cell.length_a   1.000
_cell.length_b   1.000
_cell.length_c   1.000
_cell.angle_alpha   90.00
_cell.angle_beta   90.00
_cell.angle_gamma   90.00
#
_symmetry.space_group_name_H-M   'P 1'
#
loop_
_entity.id
_entity.type
_entity.pdbx_description
1 polymer ?
#
loop_
_entity_poly.entity_id
_entity_poly.type
_entity_poly.pdbx_seq_one_letter_code
_entity_poly.pdbx_strand_id
1 'polypeptide(L)'
;MNDLIQTIDGLQEILAICPCCGEVFRMVDAKFIFPAKRARSCEYLDLVALEDHVAEEDFRLTAAQEKFAKQLEAQRRQLAELGRRMAKKRMKKIDPVFSVNKIDPQDVKVIFEPVEYIIFHGLNSESGVKLIELVSRQPDTTALETTLKSIDRTIESGNVEFETLRMQVDGSFKVTKAK
;
A
#
# COMPACT_ATOMS: atom_id res chain seq x y z
N MET A 1 66.72 -17.52 49.83
CA MET A 1 65.38 -17.78 50.38
C MET A 1 64.44 -17.72 49.18
N ASN A 2 63.80 -18.83 48.84
CA ASN A 2 63.15 -19.02 47.53
C ASN A 2 61.93 -18.13 47.36
N ASP A 3 62.03 -17.14 46.47
CA ASP A 3 60.97 -16.22 46.03
C ASP A 3 59.67 -16.94 45.62
N LEU A 4 59.83 -18.18 45.11
CA LEU A 4 58.72 -19.06 44.74
C LEU A 4 57.85 -19.47 45.94
N ILE A 5 58.44 -19.69 47.11
CA ILE A 5 57.71 -20.12 48.31
C ILE A 5 56.90 -18.95 48.85
N GLN A 6 57.48 -17.75 48.89
CA GLN A 6 56.77 -16.54 49.32
C GLN A 6 55.61 -16.19 48.38
N THR A 7 55.78 -16.40 47.07
CA THR A 7 54.71 -16.21 46.09
C THR A 7 53.58 -17.21 46.29
N ILE A 8 53.88 -18.48 46.57
CA ILE A 8 52.85 -19.52 46.81
C ILE A 8 52.10 -19.25 48.11
N ASP A 9 52.81 -18.87 49.18
CA ASP A 9 52.18 -18.54 50.47
C ASP A 9 51.24 -17.32 50.32
N GLY A 10 51.68 -16.28 49.62
CA GLY A 10 50.82 -15.11 49.34
C GLY A 10 49.57 -15.43 48.53
N LEU A 11 49.61 -16.42 47.64
CA LEU A 11 48.45 -16.87 46.87
C LEU A 11 47.45 -17.69 47.72
N GLN A 12 47.88 -18.32 48.82
CA GLN A 12 46.98 -19.05 49.73
C GLN A 12 46.05 -18.11 50.50
N GLU A 13 46.47 -16.87 50.74
CA GLU A 13 45.70 -15.86 51.47
C GLU A 13 44.64 -15.17 50.61
N ILE A 14 44.70 -15.31 49.27
CA ILE A 14 43.77 -14.66 48.36
C ILE A 14 42.52 -15.52 48.16
N LEU A 15 41.38 -14.99 48.60
CA LEU A 15 40.05 -15.53 48.33
C LEU A 15 39.44 -14.84 47.11
N ALA A 16 38.86 -15.63 46.21
CA ALA A 16 38.19 -15.18 45.00
C ALA A 16 36.75 -15.70 44.95
N ILE A 17 35.89 -15.02 44.18
CA ILE A 17 34.48 -15.35 44.01
C ILE A 17 34.23 -15.72 42.55
N CYS A 18 33.58 -16.86 42.24
CA CYS A 18 33.23 -17.17 40.85
C CYS A 18 32.15 -16.20 40.35
N PRO A 19 32.35 -15.50 39.22
CA PRO A 19 31.30 -14.69 38.61
C PRO A 19 30.13 -15.51 38.06
N CYS A 20 30.30 -16.82 37.94
CA CYS A 20 29.32 -17.76 37.40
C CYS A 20 28.28 -18.24 38.43
N CYS A 21 28.71 -18.55 39.65
CA CYS A 21 27.89 -19.20 40.67
C CYS A 21 28.00 -18.56 42.06
N GLY A 22 28.90 -17.57 42.24
CA GLY A 22 29.11 -16.88 43.51
C GLY A 22 29.88 -17.66 44.58
N GLU A 23 30.42 -18.84 44.25
CA GLU A 23 31.19 -19.66 45.19
C GLU A 23 32.54 -19.00 45.54
N VAL A 24 32.89 -18.99 46.83
CA VAL A 24 34.15 -18.47 47.34
C VAL A 24 35.20 -19.58 47.33
N PHE A 25 36.32 -19.37 46.65
CA PHE A 25 37.42 -20.32 46.56
C PHE A 25 38.78 -19.64 46.80
N ARG A 26 39.80 -20.40 47.22
CA ARG A 26 41.16 -19.86 47.34
C ARG A 26 41.84 -19.87 45.98
N MET A 27 42.65 -18.85 45.70
CA MET A 27 43.31 -18.70 44.41
C MET A 27 44.25 -19.86 44.06
N VAL A 28 44.80 -20.57 45.05
CA VAL A 28 45.60 -21.80 44.86
C VAL A 28 44.79 -22.98 44.35
N ASP A 29 43.51 -23.05 44.72
CA ASP A 29 42.60 -24.11 44.26
C ASP A 29 42.14 -23.85 42.80
N ALA A 30 42.47 -22.69 42.23
CA ALA A 30 42.12 -22.31 40.87
C ALA A 30 43.01 -23.01 39.83
N LYS A 31 42.40 -23.70 38.87
CA LYS A 31 43.09 -24.16 37.66
C LYS A 31 43.21 -23.01 36.66
N PHE A 32 44.38 -22.39 36.57
CA PHE A 32 44.68 -21.41 35.53
C PHE A 32 44.68 -22.09 34.16
N ILE A 33 43.73 -21.71 33.31
CA ILE A 33 43.71 -22.14 31.91
C ILE A 33 44.39 -21.04 31.10
N PHE A 34 45.60 -21.31 30.63
CA PHE A 34 46.32 -20.37 29.77
C PHE A 34 45.62 -20.23 28.41
N PRO A 35 45.45 -19.00 27.87
CA PRO A 35 44.70 -18.74 26.64
C PRO A 35 45.22 -19.45 25.38
N ALA A 36 46.46 -19.94 25.40
CA ALA A 36 47.08 -20.57 24.24
C ALA A 36 46.47 -21.93 23.84
N LYS A 37 45.59 -22.54 24.66
CA LYS A 37 45.03 -23.88 24.41
C LYS A 37 43.50 -23.98 24.36
N ARG A 38 42.76 -22.86 24.36
CA ARG A 38 41.31 -22.85 24.08
C ARG A 38 40.99 -21.81 23.00
N ALA A 39 40.23 -22.24 21.99
CA ALA A 39 39.62 -21.32 21.04
C ALA A 39 38.71 -20.33 21.80
N ARG A 40 38.74 -19.06 21.40
CA ARG A 40 37.98 -17.95 22.01
C ARG A 40 36.48 -17.99 21.67
N SER A 41 35.83 -19.14 21.66
CA SER A 41 34.38 -19.20 21.57
C SER A 41 33.84 -19.25 23.00
N CYS A 42 33.54 -18.08 23.58
CA CYS A 42 32.60 -18.06 24.70
C CYS A 42 31.20 -17.93 24.12
N GLU A 43 30.27 -18.73 24.63
CA GLU A 43 28.88 -18.84 24.16
C GLU A 43 28.20 -17.48 23.96
N TYR A 44 28.54 -16.49 24.80
CA TYR A 44 28.07 -15.12 24.67
C TYR A 44 28.51 -14.41 23.39
N LEU A 45 29.78 -14.54 22.97
CA LEU A 45 30.26 -13.92 21.72
C LEU A 45 29.66 -14.60 20.49
N ASP A 46 29.41 -15.91 20.57
CA ASP A 46 28.74 -16.65 19.50
C ASP A 46 27.27 -16.22 19.35
N LEU A 47 26.58 -15.97 20.48
CA LEU A 47 25.21 -15.44 20.48
C LEU A 47 25.13 -14.03 19.87
N VAL A 48 26.04 -13.13 20.24
CA VAL A 48 26.08 -11.77 19.68
C VAL A 48 26.35 -11.79 18.17
N ALA A 49 27.27 -12.64 17.70
CA ALA A 49 27.50 -12.82 16.27
C ALA A 49 26.26 -13.36 15.54
N LEU A 50 25.50 -14.25 16.19
CA LEU A 50 24.26 -14.76 15.63
C LEU A 50 23.18 -13.67 15.53
N GLU A 51 23.05 -12.81 16.54
CA GLU A 51 22.12 -11.67 16.53
C GLU A 51 22.42 -10.69 15.38
N ASP A 52 23.70 -10.37 15.15
CA ASP A 52 24.12 -9.53 14.03
C ASP A 52 23.78 -10.17 12.67
N HIS A 53 23.98 -11.48 12.54
CA HIS A 53 23.61 -12.22 11.34
C HIS A 53 22.09 -12.24 11.10
N VAL A 54 21.30 -12.43 12.15
CA VAL A 54 19.83 -12.38 12.06
C VAL A 54 19.38 -10.98 11.64
N ALA A 55 19.96 -9.93 12.22
CA ALA A 55 19.64 -8.55 11.85
C ALA A 55 19.98 -8.23 10.38
N GLU A 56 21.10 -8.73 9.87
CA GLU A 56 21.48 -8.57 8.46
C GLU A 56 20.49 -9.29 7.52
N GLU A 57 20.10 -10.51 7.86
CA GLU A 57 19.13 -11.28 7.06
C GLU A 57 17.74 -10.67 7.11
N ASP A 58 17.28 -10.16 8.26
CA ASP A 58 16.02 -9.42 8.37
C ASP A 58 16.02 -8.14 7.51
N PHE A 59 17.15 -7.42 7.47
CA PHE A 59 17.31 -6.28 6.58
C PHE A 59 17.24 -6.68 5.10
N ARG A 60 17.85 -7.82 4.72
CA ARG A 60 17.77 -8.34 3.34
C ARG A 60 16.36 -8.78 2.98
N LEU A 61 15.66 -9.43 3.91
CA LEU A 61 14.28 -9.88 3.73
C LEU A 61 13.32 -8.70 3.54
N THR A 62 13.42 -7.68 4.38
CA THR A 62 12.59 -6.47 4.28
C THR A 62 12.84 -5.74 2.96
N ALA A 63 14.11 -5.54 2.56
CA ALA A 63 14.44 -4.94 1.28
C ALA A 63 13.90 -5.75 0.08
N ALA A 64 13.97 -7.08 0.15
CA ALA A 64 13.41 -7.96 -0.88
C ALA A 64 11.88 -7.85 -0.93
N GLN A 65 11.20 -7.86 0.22
CA GLN A 65 9.74 -7.70 0.33
C GLN A 65 9.26 -6.38 -0.28
N GLU A 66 9.93 -5.26 0.01
CA GLU A 66 9.60 -3.97 -0.59
C GLU A 66 9.74 -3.99 -2.12
N LYS A 67 10.81 -4.61 -2.62
CA LYS A 67 11.03 -4.75 -4.08
C LYS A 67 9.92 -5.59 -4.71
N PHE A 68 9.55 -6.70 -4.09
CA PHE A 68 8.43 -7.54 -4.56
C PHE A 68 7.10 -6.80 -4.49
N ALA A 69 6.83 -6.04 -3.44
CA ALA A 69 5.60 -5.24 -3.31
C ALA A 69 5.48 -4.22 -4.44
N LYS A 70 6.55 -3.48 -4.74
CA LYS A 70 6.60 -2.53 -5.87
C LYS A 70 6.35 -3.22 -7.22
N GLN A 71 6.96 -4.39 -7.44
CA GLN A 71 6.74 -5.18 -8.65
C GLN A 71 5.30 -5.69 -8.76
N LEU A 72 4.72 -6.17 -7.66
CA LEU A 72 3.35 -6.66 -7.61
C LEU A 72 2.36 -5.53 -7.90
N GLU A 73 2.57 -4.34 -7.32
CA GLU A 73 1.74 -3.17 -7.62
C GLU A 73 1.82 -2.78 -9.11
N ALA A 74 3.02 -2.76 -9.68
CA ALA A 74 3.21 -2.46 -11.10
C ALA A 74 2.49 -3.49 -11.99
N GLN A 75 2.60 -4.79 -11.69
CA GLN A 75 1.89 -5.83 -12.41
C GLN A 75 0.37 -5.71 -12.25
N ARG A 76 -0.13 -5.43 -11.05
CA ARG A 76 -1.58 -5.20 -10.81
C ARG A 76 -2.09 -4.04 -11.65
N ARG A 77 -1.36 -2.92 -11.73
CA ARG A 77 -1.72 -1.78 -12.58
C ARG A 77 -1.74 -2.17 -14.07
N GLN A 78 -0.74 -2.90 -14.53
CA GLN A 78 -0.69 -3.40 -15.91
C GLN A 78 -1.86 -4.32 -16.24
N LEU A 79 -2.16 -5.28 -15.37
CA LEU A 79 -3.30 -6.20 -15.56
C LEU A 79 -4.64 -5.48 -15.52
N ALA A 80 -4.81 -4.51 -14.62
CA ALA A 80 -6.00 -3.67 -14.58
C ALA A 80 -6.18 -2.90 -15.90
N GLU A 81 -5.12 -2.29 -16.42
CA GLU A 81 -5.15 -1.57 -17.70
C GLU A 81 -5.44 -2.49 -18.88
N LEU A 82 -4.83 -3.68 -18.93
CA LEU A 82 -5.13 -4.69 -19.93
C LEU A 82 -6.60 -5.15 -19.85
N GLY A 83 -7.11 -5.35 -18.64
CA GLY A 83 -8.51 -5.65 -18.37
C GLY A 83 -9.44 -4.56 -18.90
N ARG A 84 -9.17 -3.29 -18.58
CA ARG A 84 -9.91 -2.13 -19.11
C ARG A 84 -9.91 -2.11 -20.63
N ARG A 85 -8.75 -2.28 -21.27
CA ARG A 85 -8.63 -2.31 -22.75
C ARG A 85 -9.42 -3.45 -23.38
N MET A 86 -9.37 -4.64 -22.79
CA MET A 86 -10.14 -5.79 -23.27
C MET A 86 -11.64 -5.58 -23.11
N ALA A 87 -12.09 -5.02 -21.98
CA ALA A 87 -13.48 -4.68 -21.76
C ALA A 87 -13.97 -3.66 -22.81
N LYS A 88 -13.22 -2.58 -23.06
CA LYS A 88 -13.54 -1.59 -24.10
C LYS A 88 -13.64 -2.22 -25.49
N LYS A 89 -12.72 -3.12 -25.85
CA LYS A 89 -12.76 -3.86 -27.13
C LYS A 89 -14.01 -4.73 -27.26
N ARG A 90 -14.46 -5.37 -26.17
CA ARG A 90 -15.69 -6.17 -26.14
C ARG A 90 -16.92 -5.28 -26.24
N MET A 91 -16.98 -4.19 -25.47
CA MET A 91 -18.08 -3.22 -25.52
C MET A 91 -18.27 -2.67 -26.93
N LYS A 92 -17.19 -2.30 -27.62
CA LYS A 92 -17.24 -1.81 -29.00
C LYS A 92 -17.88 -2.78 -30.00
N LYS A 93 -17.87 -4.09 -29.71
CA LYS A 93 -18.55 -5.09 -30.56
C LYS A 93 -20.04 -5.21 -30.26
N ILE A 94 -20.45 -4.86 -29.04
CA ILE A 94 -21.81 -5.06 -28.53
C ILE A 94 -22.64 -3.77 -28.68
N ASP A 95 -22.00 -2.61 -28.54
CA ASP A 95 -22.64 -1.31 -28.63
C ASP A 95 -22.52 -0.74 -30.06
N PRO A 96 -23.63 -0.69 -30.82
CA PRO A 96 -23.65 -0.15 -32.17
C PRO A 96 -23.85 1.38 -32.20
N VAL A 97 -24.16 2.02 -31.07
CA VAL A 97 -24.60 3.42 -31.05
C VAL A 97 -23.47 4.35 -30.61
N PHE A 98 -22.93 4.17 -29.40
CA PHE A 98 -21.99 5.13 -28.82
C PHE A 98 -20.57 4.94 -29.36
N SER A 99 -20.16 3.68 -29.51
CA SER A 99 -18.82 3.30 -29.95
C SER A 99 -18.51 3.75 -31.38
N VAL A 100 -19.53 3.86 -32.25
CA VAL A 100 -19.40 4.40 -33.62
C VAL A 100 -19.10 5.90 -33.57
N ASN A 101 -19.73 6.62 -32.64
CA ASN A 101 -19.55 8.05 -32.43
C ASN A 101 -18.30 8.40 -31.60
N LYS A 102 -17.40 7.42 -31.38
CA LYS A 102 -16.19 7.56 -30.55
C LYS A 102 -16.47 7.90 -29.08
N ILE A 103 -17.68 7.60 -28.60
CA ILE A 103 -18.06 7.76 -27.20
C ILE A 103 -17.73 6.45 -26.48
N ASP A 104 -17.11 6.53 -25.30
CA ASP A 104 -16.89 5.36 -24.47
C ASP A 104 -18.22 4.94 -23.83
N PRO A 105 -18.73 3.72 -24.08
CA PRO A 105 -20.01 3.29 -23.52
C PRO A 105 -20.01 3.25 -21.99
N GLN A 106 -18.83 3.16 -21.35
CA GLN A 106 -18.71 3.20 -19.89
C GLN A 106 -18.96 4.59 -19.29
N ASP A 107 -18.83 5.64 -20.11
CA ASP A 107 -19.06 7.03 -19.73
C ASP A 107 -20.55 7.43 -19.84
N VAL A 108 -21.38 6.55 -20.40
CA VAL A 108 -22.82 6.76 -20.60
C VAL A 108 -23.61 6.25 -19.39
N LYS A 109 -24.56 7.05 -18.90
CA LYS A 109 -25.54 6.70 -17.86
C LYS A 109 -26.94 6.95 -18.37
N VAL A 110 -27.85 6.05 -18.06
CA VAL A 110 -29.28 6.20 -18.40
C VAL A 110 -29.96 6.98 -17.29
N ILE A 111 -30.69 8.04 -17.63
CA ILE A 111 -31.54 8.76 -16.66
C ILE A 111 -33.02 8.80 -17.09
N PHE A 112 -33.37 8.22 -18.26
CA PHE A 112 -34.72 8.10 -18.81
C PHE A 112 -35.38 9.46 -19.14
N GLU A 113 -36.71 9.52 -19.22
CA GLU A 113 -37.44 10.72 -19.58
C GLU A 113 -37.11 11.89 -18.60
N PRO A 114 -36.85 13.12 -19.09
CA PRO A 114 -36.93 13.61 -20.48
C PRO A 114 -35.61 13.52 -21.29
N VAL A 115 -34.51 13.09 -20.67
CA VAL A 115 -33.18 12.98 -21.31
C VAL A 115 -32.69 11.55 -21.16
N GLU A 116 -32.78 10.73 -22.20
CA GLU A 116 -32.51 9.29 -22.07
C GLU A 116 -31.13 8.97 -21.47
N TYR A 117 -30.09 9.73 -21.87
CA TYR A 117 -28.71 9.49 -21.47
C TYR A 117 -27.98 10.74 -21.00
N ILE A 118 -27.11 10.58 -20.01
CA ILE A 118 -26.03 11.52 -19.67
C ILE A 118 -24.70 10.89 -20.04
N ILE A 119 -23.86 11.63 -20.76
CA ILE A 119 -22.53 11.21 -21.18
C ILE A 119 -21.50 12.07 -20.46
N PHE A 120 -20.68 11.42 -19.63
CA PHE A 120 -19.62 12.07 -18.87
C PHE A 120 -18.28 11.83 -19.57
N HIS A 121 -17.90 12.70 -20.50
CA HIS A 121 -16.69 12.54 -21.30
C HIS A 121 -15.44 12.51 -20.42
N GLY A 122 -14.85 11.33 -20.24
CA GLY A 122 -13.69 11.11 -19.39
C GLY A 122 -14.00 10.61 -17.98
N LEU A 123 -15.21 10.13 -17.69
CA LEU A 123 -15.59 9.57 -16.38
C LEU A 123 -14.66 8.46 -15.93
N ASN A 124 -14.24 7.58 -16.85
CA ASN A 124 -13.32 6.49 -16.58
C ASN A 124 -11.86 6.83 -16.92
N SER A 125 -11.55 8.11 -17.12
CA SER A 125 -10.20 8.60 -17.42
C SER A 125 -9.52 9.17 -16.17
N GLU A 126 -8.18 9.08 -16.12
CA GLU A 126 -7.40 9.71 -15.04
C GLU A 126 -7.46 11.25 -15.08
N SER A 127 -7.83 11.84 -16.24
CA SER A 127 -7.99 13.29 -16.39
C SER A 127 -9.30 13.85 -15.82
N GLY A 128 -10.22 12.99 -15.37
CA GLY A 128 -11.54 13.39 -14.92
C GLY A 128 -12.52 13.76 -16.05
N VAL A 129 -13.72 14.19 -15.66
CA VAL A 129 -14.79 14.57 -16.58
C VAL A 129 -14.51 15.95 -17.18
N LYS A 130 -14.52 16.04 -18.51
CA LYS A 130 -14.27 17.29 -19.26
C LYS A 130 -15.53 17.96 -19.77
N LEU A 131 -16.53 17.14 -20.12
CA LEU A 131 -17.78 17.58 -20.71
C LEU A 131 -18.88 16.63 -20.23
N ILE A 132 -20.03 17.21 -19.89
CA ILE A 132 -21.26 16.47 -19.64
C ILE A 132 -22.20 16.79 -20.79
N GLU A 133 -22.66 15.76 -21.47
CA GLU A 133 -23.58 15.88 -22.60
C GLU A 133 -24.87 15.15 -22.27
N LEU A 134 -25.99 15.84 -22.52
CA LEU A 134 -27.34 15.33 -22.30
C LEU A 134 -27.90 14.90 -23.65
N VAL A 135 -28.23 13.62 -23.78
CA VAL A 135 -28.70 13.05 -25.04
C VAL A 135 -30.13 12.55 -24.86
N SER A 136 -31.01 13.08 -25.69
CA SER A 136 -32.41 12.64 -25.79
C SER A 136 -32.74 12.28 -27.23
N ARG A 137 -33.78 11.46 -27.40
CA ARG A 137 -34.37 11.20 -28.71
C ARG A 137 -35.00 12.47 -29.27
N GLN A 138 -35.23 12.48 -30.58
CA GLN A 138 -36.03 13.55 -31.18
C GLN A 138 -37.43 13.54 -30.58
N PRO A 139 -37.97 14.72 -30.20
CA PRO A 139 -39.28 14.81 -29.60
C PRO A 139 -40.35 14.38 -30.61
N ASP A 140 -41.19 13.43 -30.19
CA ASP A 140 -42.36 12.94 -30.92
C ASP A 140 -43.65 13.65 -30.48
N THR A 141 -43.60 14.41 -29.38
CA THR A 141 -44.74 15.15 -28.82
C THR A 141 -44.36 16.59 -28.48
N THR A 142 -45.34 17.49 -28.56
CA THR A 142 -45.18 18.90 -28.18
C THR A 142 -44.80 19.06 -26.70
N ALA A 143 -45.28 18.16 -25.84
CA ALA A 143 -44.94 18.16 -24.42
C ALA A 143 -43.45 17.85 -24.19
N LEU A 144 -42.92 16.83 -24.88
CA LEU A 144 -41.49 16.50 -24.82
C LEU A 144 -40.63 17.63 -25.42
N GLU A 145 -41.03 18.17 -26.56
CA GLU A 145 -40.33 19.29 -27.20
C GLU A 145 -40.24 20.52 -26.28
N THR A 146 -41.35 20.84 -25.59
CA THR A 146 -41.40 21.97 -24.64
C THR A 146 -40.48 21.71 -23.44
N THR A 147 -40.47 20.47 -22.94
CA THR A 147 -39.62 20.07 -21.81
C THR A 147 -38.13 20.15 -22.17
N LEU A 148 -37.73 19.60 -23.33
CA LEU A 148 -36.34 19.68 -23.81
C LEU A 148 -35.89 21.13 -24.02
N LYS A 149 -36.72 21.97 -24.65
CA LYS A 149 -36.44 23.42 -24.79
C LYS A 149 -36.27 24.13 -23.45
N SER A 150 -37.00 23.71 -22.42
CA SER A 150 -36.85 24.27 -21.07
C SER A 150 -35.51 23.87 -20.45
N ILE A 151 -35.08 22.62 -20.65
CA ILE A 151 -33.78 22.11 -20.19
C ILE A 151 -32.65 22.85 -20.89
N ASP A 152 -32.69 22.96 -22.21
CA ASP A 152 -31.68 23.68 -23.01
C ASP A 152 -31.51 25.12 -22.50
N ARG A 153 -32.62 25.86 -22.35
CA ARG A 153 -32.59 27.22 -21.79
C ARG A 153 -31.99 27.29 -20.39
N THR A 154 -32.29 26.30 -19.54
CA THR A 154 -31.75 26.26 -18.17
C THR A 154 -30.24 26.10 -18.19
N ILE A 155 -29.72 25.23 -19.06
CA ILE A 155 -28.29 25.01 -19.25
C ILE A 155 -27.61 26.24 -19.86
N GLU A 156 -28.19 26.83 -20.91
CA GLU A 156 -27.67 28.03 -21.57
C GLU A 156 -27.62 29.24 -20.62
N SER A 157 -28.60 29.36 -19.74
CA SER A 157 -28.64 30.40 -18.70
C SER A 157 -27.66 30.16 -17.54
N GLY A 158 -26.96 29.02 -17.51
CA GLY A 158 -26.04 28.66 -16.43
C GLY A 158 -26.73 28.29 -15.11
N ASN A 159 -28.05 28.08 -15.12
CA ASN A 159 -28.85 27.71 -13.95
C ASN A 159 -28.70 26.21 -13.63
N VAL A 160 -27.47 25.75 -13.43
CA VAL A 160 -27.13 24.34 -13.18
C VAL A 160 -26.28 24.26 -11.91
N GLU A 161 -26.66 23.36 -11.00
CA GLU A 161 -25.89 23.05 -9.80
C GLU A 161 -25.39 21.61 -9.85
N PHE A 162 -24.17 21.38 -9.40
CA PHE A 162 -23.60 20.05 -9.26
C PHE A 162 -23.40 19.72 -7.79
N GLU A 163 -24.02 18.63 -7.35
CA GLU A 163 -23.87 18.10 -5.99
C GLU A 163 -23.26 16.72 -6.03
N THR A 164 -22.22 16.52 -5.22
CA THR A 164 -21.59 15.21 -5.03
C THR A 164 -22.11 14.59 -3.75
N LEU A 165 -22.81 13.45 -3.86
CA LEU A 165 -23.17 12.61 -2.72
C LEU A 165 -22.10 11.55 -2.51
N ARG A 166 -21.44 11.58 -1.35
CA ARG A 166 -20.47 10.56 -0.94
C ARG A 166 -21.03 9.73 0.22
N MET A 167 -21.24 8.45 -0.02
CA MET A 167 -21.59 7.50 1.03
C MET A 167 -20.37 7.21 1.89
N GLN A 168 -20.54 7.32 3.20
CA GLN A 168 -19.53 7.02 4.20
C GLN A 168 -19.60 5.55 4.62
N VAL A 169 -18.60 5.10 5.39
CA VAL A 169 -18.48 3.70 5.84
C VAL A 169 -19.63 3.31 6.77
N ASP A 170 -20.20 4.27 7.50
CA ASP A 170 -21.35 4.09 8.39
C ASP A 170 -22.71 4.14 7.65
N GLY A 171 -22.70 4.30 6.33
CA GLY A 171 -23.92 4.42 5.51
C GLY A 171 -24.52 5.83 5.49
N SER A 172 -23.90 6.82 6.16
CA SER A 172 -24.32 8.22 6.06
C SER A 172 -23.89 8.83 4.72
N PHE A 173 -24.57 9.89 4.28
CA PHE A 173 -24.23 10.61 3.06
C PHE A 173 -23.67 12.00 3.38
N LYS A 174 -22.54 12.34 2.76
CA LYS A 174 -22.00 13.70 2.74
C LYS A 174 -22.31 14.34 1.39
N VAL A 175 -23.09 15.40 1.39
CA VAL A 175 -23.36 16.22 0.20
C VAL A 175 -22.33 17.33 0.12
N THR A 176 -21.68 17.47 -1.04
CA THR A 176 -20.75 18.56 -1.33
C THR A 176 -21.20 19.25 -2.60
N LYS A 177 -21.52 20.54 -2.52
CA LYS A 177 -21.78 21.36 -3.71
C LYS A 177 -20.47 21.66 -4.41
N ALA A 178 -20.39 21.39 -5.71
CA ALA A 178 -19.32 21.92 -6.54
C ALA A 178 -19.58 23.42 -6.71
N LYS A 179 -18.53 24.23 -6.50
CA LYS A 179 -18.56 25.67 -6.77
C LYS A 179 -18.38 25.94 -8.24
#